data_AF-A0A7W0U350-F1
#
_entry.id   AF-A0A7W0U350-F1
#
_cell.length_a   1.000
_cell.length_b   1.000
_cell.length_c   1.000
_cell.angle_alpha   90.00
_cell.angle_beta   90.00
_cell.angle_gamma   90.00
#
_symmetry.space_group_name_H-M   'P 1'
#
loop_
_entity.id
_entity.type
_entity.pdbx_description
1 polymer ?
#
loop_
_entity_poly.entity_id
_entity_poly.type
_entity_poly.pdbx_seq_one_letter_code
_entity_poly.pdbx_strand_id
1 'polypeptide(L)'
;MAFPRGSRNQVEGFRGSRRYRDIRYQRWRLVVELDGRAAHPEEERELDDIRDNEVAERGERTLRYGWPGILTRCGPNCVALASLDAVLVPL
;
A
#
# COMPACT_ATOMS: atom_id res chain seq x y z
N MET A 1 -17.19 9.75 -4.96
CA MET A 1 -17.03 9.37 -3.54
C MET A 1 -15.70 9.92 -3.04
N ALA A 2 -15.67 10.42 -1.80
CA ALA A 2 -14.41 10.78 -1.16
C ALA A 2 -13.95 9.60 -0.30
N PHE A 3 -12.73 9.10 -0.53
CA PHE A 3 -12.15 8.08 0.34
C PHE A 3 -11.86 8.66 1.73
N PRO A 4 -11.89 7.82 2.78
CA PRO A 4 -11.36 8.20 4.07
C PRO A 4 -9.90 8.66 3.93
N ARG A 5 -9.42 9.50 4.85
CA ARG A 5 -8.04 9.97 4.81
C ARG A 5 -7.12 8.94 5.47
N GLY A 6 -6.24 8.35 4.68
CA GLY A 6 -5.14 7.53 5.21
C GLY A 6 -3.97 8.37 5.72
N SER A 7 -3.19 7.81 6.65
CA SER A 7 -1.93 8.38 7.11
C SER A 7 -0.87 8.17 6.04
N ARG A 8 -0.28 9.26 5.53
CA ARG A 8 0.71 9.21 4.45
C ARG A 8 2.13 9.18 4.98
N ASN A 9 3.03 8.49 4.26
CA ASN A 9 4.47 8.42 4.56
C ASN A 9 4.74 8.08 6.03
N GLN A 10 3.98 7.12 6.56
CA GLN A 10 4.08 6.78 7.97
C GLN A 10 5.42 6.11 8.23
N VAL A 11 6.18 6.66 9.16
CA VAL A 11 7.44 6.07 9.61
C VAL A 11 7.16 4.83 10.45
N GLU A 12 7.84 3.74 10.12
CA GLU A 12 7.90 2.55 10.95
C GLU A 12 9.36 2.26 11.32
N GLY A 13 9.62 2.05 12.61
CA GLY A 13 10.89 1.53 13.08
C GLY A 13 10.90 0.02 12.94
N PHE A 14 11.88 -0.53 12.23
CA PHE A 14 11.99 -1.98 12.02
C PHE A 14 13.43 -2.46 12.12
N ARG A 15 13.71 -3.34 13.10
CA ARG A 15 15.04 -3.94 13.35
C ARG A 15 16.21 -2.92 13.28
N GLY A 16 15.98 -1.71 13.81
CA GLY A 16 16.97 -0.62 13.81
C GLY A 16 17.02 0.22 12.53
N SER A 17 16.29 -0.16 11.47
CA SER A 17 16.12 0.63 10.25
C SER A 17 14.82 1.45 10.27
N ARG A 18 14.82 2.58 9.57
CA ARG A 18 13.64 3.42 9.37
C ARG A 18 13.01 3.09 8.02
N ARG A 19 11.76 2.68 8.01
CA ARG A 19 10.97 2.43 6.79
C ARG A 19 9.79 3.40 6.73
N TYR A 20 9.26 3.62 5.53
CA TYR A 20 8.07 4.43 5.29
C TYR A 20 7.01 3.59 4.61
N ARG A 21 5.76 3.76 5.01
CA ARG A 21 4.57 3.24 4.34
C ARG A 21 3.88 4.37 3.61
N ASP A 22 3.56 4.20 2.33
CA ASP A 22 3.02 5.30 1.54
C ASP A 22 1.67 5.78 2.07
N ILE A 23 0.75 4.84 2.34
CA ILE A 23 -0.53 5.12 2.96
C ILE A 23 -0.93 4.00 3.92
N ARG A 24 -1.38 4.34 5.13
CA ARG A 24 -2.00 3.39 6.06
C ARG A 24 -3.39 3.82 6.49
N TYR A 25 -4.31 2.87 6.43
CA TYR A 25 -5.68 2.97 6.90
C TYR A 25 -5.83 2.13 8.17
N GLN A 26 -5.47 2.71 9.32
CA GLN A 26 -5.42 1.98 10.60
C GLN A 26 -6.74 1.29 10.95
N ARG A 27 -7.88 1.96 10.71
CA ARG A 27 -9.22 1.40 10.97
C ARG A 27 -9.51 0.14 10.15
N TRP A 28 -9.01 0.05 8.92
CA TRP A 28 -9.25 -1.07 8.01
C TRP A 28 -8.10 -2.08 7.99
N ARG A 29 -7.08 -1.88 8.82
CA ARG A 29 -5.85 -2.71 8.87
C ARG A 29 -5.26 -2.89 7.47
N LEU A 30 -5.21 -1.79 6.71
CA LEU A 30 -4.76 -1.78 5.32
C LEU A 30 -3.56 -0.86 5.19
N VAL A 31 -2.50 -1.38 4.59
CA VAL A 31 -1.34 -0.66 4.08
C VAL A 31 -1.45 -0.61 2.56
N VAL A 32 -1.19 0.54 1.98
CA VAL A 32 -1.10 0.73 0.53
C VAL A 32 0.29 1.23 0.20
N GLU A 33 0.96 0.55 -0.72
CA GLU A 33 2.29 0.91 -1.20
C GLU A 33 2.22 1.23 -2.71
N LEU A 34 2.95 2.28 -3.10
CA LEU A 34 2.99 2.85 -4.43
C LEU A 34 4.39 2.64 -5.03
N ASP A 35 4.51 1.61 -5.83
CA ASP A 35 5.78 1.19 -6.42
C ASP A 35 6.09 2.05 -7.65
N GLY A 36 6.90 3.08 -7.44
CA GLY A 36 7.43 3.90 -8.53
C GLY A 36 8.30 3.09 -9.51
N ARG A 37 8.51 3.61 -10.74
CA ARG A 37 9.36 2.97 -11.77
C ARG A 37 10.80 2.69 -11.32
N ALA A 38 11.30 3.48 -10.36
CA ALA A 38 12.66 3.36 -9.82
C ALA A 38 12.72 2.51 -8.54
N ALA A 39 11.59 1.97 -8.06
CA ALA A 39 11.47 1.52 -6.68
C ALA A 39 11.64 0.00 -6.47
N HIS A 40 11.44 -0.86 -7.48
CA HIS A 40 11.52 -2.32 -7.29
C HIS A 40 12.05 -3.03 -8.55
N PRO A 41 13.38 -3.15 -8.72
CA PRO A 41 13.94 -4.10 -9.67
C PRO A 41 13.69 -5.54 -9.19
N GLU A 42 13.72 -6.53 -10.08
CA GLU A 42 13.33 -7.93 -9.77
C GLU A 42 14.18 -8.53 -8.62
N GLU A 43 15.43 -8.07 -8.51
CA GLU A 43 16.39 -8.47 -7.48
C GLU A 43 15.98 -8.05 -6.06
N GLU A 44 15.09 -7.08 -5.91
CA GLU A 44 14.61 -6.60 -4.61
C GLU A 44 13.31 -7.30 -4.15
N ARG A 45 12.77 -8.22 -4.96
CA ARG A 45 11.50 -8.90 -4.68
C ARG A 45 11.48 -9.68 -3.36
N GLU A 46 12.61 -10.24 -2.93
CA GLU A 46 12.69 -10.93 -1.64
C GLU A 46 12.49 -9.96 -0.46
N LEU A 47 13.01 -8.72 -0.58
CA LEU A 47 12.82 -7.68 0.44
C LEU A 47 11.37 -7.20 0.48
N ASP A 48 10.70 -7.22 -0.66
CA ASP A 48 9.28 -6.93 -0.79
C ASP A 48 8.44 -7.98 -0.07
N ASP A 49 8.70 -9.26 -0.32
CA ASP A 49 8.00 -10.39 0.31
C ASP A 49 8.20 -10.38 1.83
N ILE A 50 9.42 -10.10 2.31
CA ILE A 50 9.69 -9.94 3.75
C ILE A 50 8.84 -8.81 4.34
N ARG A 51 8.75 -7.66 3.66
CA ARG A 51 7.96 -6.52 4.14
C ARG A 51 6.47 -6.82 4.18
N ASP A 52 5.95 -7.58 3.23
CA ASP A 52 4.53 -7.95 3.18
C ASP A 52 4.19 -9.03 4.21
N ASN A 53 5.07 -10.00 4.43
CA ASN A 53 4.94 -10.96 5.52
C ASN A 53 4.89 -10.26 6.88
N GLU A 54 5.73 -9.25 7.11
CA GLU A 54 5.70 -8.44 8.34
C GLU A 54 4.37 -7.70 8.55
N VAL A 55 3.72 -7.23 7.47
CA VAL A 55 2.40 -6.59 7.54
C VAL A 55 1.35 -7.63 7.90
N ALA A 56 1.41 -8.81 7.26
CA ALA A 56 0.50 -9.92 7.53
C ALA A 56 0.61 -10.43 8.98
N GLU A 57 1.82 -10.53 9.53
CA GLU A 57 2.06 -10.92 10.93
C GLU A 57 1.39 -9.97 11.94
N ARG A 58 1.23 -8.68 11.59
CA ARG A 58 0.50 -7.69 12.41
C ARG A 58 -1.02 -7.77 12.24
N GLY A 59 -1.51 -8.71 11.42
CA GLY A 59 -2.91 -8.85 11.05
C GLY A 59 -3.39 -7.73 10.13
N GLU A 60 -2.50 -7.15 9.33
CA GLU A 60 -2.80 -6.15 8.32
C GLU A 60 -2.71 -6.74 6.92
N ARG A 61 -3.24 -6.02 5.93
CA ARG A 61 -3.18 -6.39 4.50
C ARG A 61 -2.40 -5.33 3.75
N THR A 62 -1.61 -5.74 2.76
CA THR A 62 -0.99 -4.82 1.78
C THR A 62 -1.76 -4.83 0.47
N LEU A 63 -2.02 -3.66 -0.10
CA LEU A 63 -2.33 -3.49 -1.53
C LEU A 63 -1.19 -2.71 -2.19
N ARG A 64 -0.54 -3.32 -3.18
CA ARG A 64 0.53 -2.70 -3.97
C ARG A 64 0.05 -2.26 -5.33
N TYR A 65 0.45 -1.07 -5.74
CA TYR A 65 0.18 -0.54 -7.06
C TYR A 65 1.48 -0.17 -7.77
N GLY A 66 1.79 -0.92 -8.83
CA GLY A 66 2.91 -0.65 -9.73
C GLY A 66 2.80 0.68 -10.48
N TRP A 67 3.93 1.14 -11.01
CA TRP A 67 4.05 2.37 -11.82
C TRP A 67 2.96 2.57 -12.90
N PRO A 68 2.57 1.54 -13.71
CA PRO A 68 1.50 1.71 -14.69
C PRO A 68 0.13 2.03 -14.04
N GLY A 69 -0.11 1.51 -12.84
CA GLY A 69 -1.31 1.76 -12.05
C GLY A 69 -1.35 3.16 -11.44
N ILE A 70 -0.20 3.79 -11.20
CA ILE A 70 -0.09 5.14 -10.60
C ILE A 70 -0.21 6.24 -11.65
N LEU A 71 0.40 6.08 -12.83
CA LEU A 71 0.42 7.13 -13.86
C LEU A 71 -0.89 7.32 -14.62
N THR A 72 -1.72 6.29 -14.65
CA THR A 72 -2.94 6.33 -15.45
C THR A 72 -4.01 7.08 -14.66
N ARG A 73 -4.43 8.26 -15.14
CA ARG A 73 -5.64 8.92 -14.61
C ARG A 73 -6.81 7.99 -14.86
N CYS A 74 -7.16 7.22 -13.86
CA CYS A 74 -8.13 6.16 -14.00
C CYS A 74 -9.53 6.69 -13.66
N GLY A 75 -10.48 6.46 -14.57
CA GLY A 75 -11.88 6.85 -14.41
C GLY A 75 -12.64 5.88 -13.49
N PRO A 76 -13.97 5.79 -13.61
CA PRO A 76 -14.80 4.93 -12.74
C PRO A 76 -14.45 3.44 -12.77
N ASN A 77 -13.74 2.97 -13.81
CA ASN A 77 -13.30 1.57 -13.94
C ASN A 77 -11.86 1.34 -13.44
N CYS A 78 -11.34 2.22 -12.59
CA CYS A 78 -10.00 2.07 -12.06
C CYS A 78 -9.88 0.84 -11.16
N VAL A 79 -8.95 -0.05 -11.46
CA VAL A 79 -8.69 -1.23 -10.62
C VAL A 79 -8.27 -0.82 -9.21
N ALA A 80 -7.48 0.24 -9.05
CA ALA A 80 -7.12 0.75 -7.72
C ALA A 80 -8.34 1.29 -6.96
N LEU A 81 -9.29 1.95 -7.62
CA LEU A 81 -10.54 2.38 -6.98
C LEU A 81 -11.37 1.16 -6.56
N ALA A 82 -11.54 0.16 -7.43
CA ALA A 82 -12.30 -1.04 -7.12
C ALA A 82 -11.72 -1.82 -5.93
N SER A 83 -10.39 -1.99 -5.89
CA SER A 83 -9.70 -2.64 -4.78
C SER A 83 -9.83 -1.86 -3.47
N LEU A 84 -9.78 -0.53 -3.52
CA LEU A 84 -9.97 0.31 -2.33
C LEU A 84 -11.43 0.29 -1.85
N ASP A 85 -12.42 0.40 -2.76
CA ASP A 85 -13.85 0.36 -2.42
C ASP A 85 -14.25 -0.99 -1.79
N ALA A 86 -13.67 -2.09 -2.25
CA ALA A 86 -13.90 -3.42 -1.69
C ALA A 86 -13.39 -3.56 -0.24
N VAL A 87 -12.43 -2.73 0.17
CA VAL A 87 -11.77 -2.83 1.48
C VAL A 87 -12.18 -1.71 2.44
N LEU A 88 -12.37 -0.50 1.93
CA LEU A 88 -12.67 0.72 2.69
C LEU A 88 -14.17 0.94 2.87
N VAL A 89 -14.90 -0.12 3.19
CA VAL A 89 -16.35 -0.06 3.42
C VAL A 89 -16.67 0.76 4.69
N PRO A 90 -17.72 1.60 4.68
CA PRO A 90 -18.27 2.21 5.90
C PRO A 90 -18.75 1.11 6.86
N LEU A 91 -18.55 1.30 8.17
CA LEU A 91 -19.19 0.45 9.19
C LEU A 91 -20.59 0.96 9.50
#